data_AF-A0A9P8EY33-F1
#
_entry.id   AF-A0A9P8EY33-F1
#
_cell.length_a   1.000
_cell.length_b   1.000
_cell.length_c   1.000
_cell.angle_alpha   90.00
_cell.angle_beta   90.00
_cell.angle_gamma   90.00
#
_symmetry.space_group_name_H-M   'P 1'
#
loop_
_entity.id
_entity.type
_entity.pdbx_description
1 polymer ?
#
loop_
_entity_poly.entity_id
_entity_poly.type
_entity_poly.pdbx_seq_one_letter_code
_entity_poly.pdbx_strand_id
1 'polypeptide(L)'
;RKHRIQSGKLILQDSAKVLKQAKVEPNIDVMPHDFFRPQTVKARAYYLHSVLHDWPDDEACAILENLKSVMSCDSIILLHELVKDCPMTSRTAT
;
A
#
# COMPACT_ATOMS: atom_id res chain seq x y z
N ARG A 1 -15.26 19.21 -0.88
CA ARG A 1 -14.35 19.94 0.05
C ARG A 1 -12.92 19.67 -0.43
N LYS A 2 -12.17 20.67 -0.89
CA LYS A 2 -10.76 20.50 -1.31
C LYS A 2 -9.91 20.40 -0.05
N HIS A 3 -9.53 19.19 0.35
CA HIS A 3 -8.53 19.02 1.40
C HIS A 3 -7.19 19.53 0.86
N ARG A 4 -6.63 20.54 1.53
CA ARG A 4 -5.34 21.14 1.18
C ARG A 4 -4.25 20.10 1.48
N ILE A 5 -3.92 19.26 0.50
CA ILE A 5 -2.73 18.41 0.55
C ILE A 5 -1.54 19.38 0.68
N GLN A 6 -0.77 19.28 1.77
CA GLN A 6 0.47 20.05 1.91
C GLN A 6 1.37 19.77 0.70
N SER A 7 2.15 20.76 0.25
CA SER A 7 3.13 20.61 -0.82
C SER A 7 3.96 19.34 -0.61
N GLY A 8 3.68 18.32 -1.41
CA GLY A 8 4.24 16.98 -1.26
C GLY A 8 4.11 16.23 -2.56
N LYS A 9 5.14 15.47 -2.90
CA LYS A 9 5.21 14.68 -4.13
C LYS A 9 4.32 13.44 -3.96
N LEU A 10 3.40 13.21 -4.89
CA LEU A 10 2.61 11.97 -4.97
C LEU A 10 3.19 11.10 -6.07
N ILE A 11 3.37 9.81 -5.78
CA ILE A 11 3.87 8.82 -6.74
C ILE A 11 2.88 7.66 -6.76
N LEU A 12 2.36 7.33 -7.94
CA LEU A 12 1.57 6.13 -8.20
C LEU A 12 2.50 5.03 -8.72
N GLN A 13 2.61 3.95 -7.95
CA GLN A 13 3.35 2.75 -8.34
C GLN A 13 2.39 1.61 -8.66
N ASP A 14 2.61 0.98 -9.80
CA ASP A 14 1.91 -0.24 -10.24
C ASP A 14 2.75 -0.92 -11.34
N SER A 15 2.32 -2.09 -11.80
CA SER A 15 2.86 -2.76 -12.97
C SER A 15 2.80 -1.86 -14.22
N ALA A 16 3.82 -1.96 -15.07
CA ALA A 16 3.89 -1.17 -16.31
C ALA A 16 2.67 -1.37 -17.23
N LYS A 17 2.03 -2.55 -17.17
CA LYS A 17 0.83 -2.86 -17.96
C LYS A 17 -0.38 -2.07 -17.47
N VAL A 18 -0.60 -1.97 -16.17
CA VAL A 18 -1.71 -1.21 -15.57
C VAL A 18 -1.50 0.28 -15.77
N LEU A 19 -0.28 0.77 -15.57
CA LEU A 19 0.03 2.20 -15.72
C LEU A 19 -0.22 2.75 -17.13
N LYS A 20 -0.08 1.92 -18.17
CA LYS A 20 -0.43 2.32 -19.55
C LYS A 20 -1.92 2.66 -19.73
N GLN A 21 -2.78 2.15 -18.86
CA GLN A 21 -4.22 2.34 -18.91
C GLN A 21 -4.72 3.34 -17.85
N ALA A 22 -3.85 3.74 -16.92
CA ALA A 22 -4.19 4.61 -15.82
C ALA A 22 -4.43 6.05 -16.30
N LYS A 23 -5.54 6.65 -15.85
CA LYS A 23 -5.79 8.09 -15.97
C LYS A 23 -5.38 8.74 -14.65
N VAL A 24 -4.30 9.50 -14.70
CA VAL A 24 -3.64 10.05 -13.51
C VAL A 24 -3.65 11.56 -13.59
N GLU A 25 -3.94 12.23 -12.47
CA GLU A 25 -3.91 13.68 -12.39
C GLU A 25 -2.48 14.21 -12.65
N PRO A 26 -2.32 15.37 -13.31
CA PRO A 26 -0.98 15.87 -13.72
C PRO A 26 0.01 16.11 -12.57
N ASN A 27 -0.46 16.18 -11.33
CA ASN A 27 0.34 16.40 -10.14
C ASN A 27 0.80 15.10 -9.44
N ILE A 28 0.54 13.94 -10.06
CA ILE A 28 0.96 12.63 -9.54
C ILE A 28 1.95 12.02 -10.54
N ASP A 29 3.15 11.70 -10.04
CA ASP A 29 4.16 11.03 -10.85
C ASP A 29 3.83 9.54 -10.96
N VAL A 30 3.96 8.99 -12.15
CA VAL A 30 3.70 7.58 -12.42
C VAL A 30 5.02 6.82 -12.50
N MET A 31 5.16 5.73 -11.74
CA MET A 31 6.39 4.97 -11.64
C MET A 31 6.12 3.47 -11.70
N PRO A 32 6.50 2.78 -12.79
CA PRO A 32 6.41 1.32 -12.85
C PRO A 32 7.20 0.66 -11.72
N HIS A 33 6.55 -0.22 -10.98
CA HIS A 33 7.18 -0.96 -9.89
C HIS A 33 6.51 -2.33 -9.70
N ASP A 34 7.34 -3.30 -9.34
CA ASP A 34 6.93 -4.61 -8.86
C ASP A 34 7.20 -4.64 -7.36
N PHE A 35 6.14 -4.72 -6.56
CA PHE A 35 6.23 -4.65 -5.09
C PHE A 35 6.89 -5.90 -4.46
N PHE A 36 7.09 -6.97 -5.24
CA PHE A 36 7.92 -8.10 -4.81
C PHE A 36 9.42 -7.82 -4.95
N ARG A 37 9.80 -6.70 -5.58
CA ARG A 37 11.17 -6.21 -5.65
C ARG A 37 11.41 -5.15 -4.58
N PRO A 38 12.67 -4.94 -4.17
CA PRO A 38 13.01 -3.90 -3.19
C PRO A 38 12.42 -2.54 -3.60
N GLN A 39 11.76 -1.88 -2.65
CA GLN A 39 11.25 -0.53 -2.84
C GLN A 39 12.43 0.43 -3.02
N THR A 40 12.33 1.36 -3.97
CA THR A 40 13.40 2.33 -4.27
C THR A 40 13.06 3.75 -3.82
N VAL A 41 11.80 4.00 -3.47
CA VAL A 41 11.30 5.33 -3.07
C VAL A 41 11.18 5.44 -1.55
N LYS A 42 11.82 6.47 -0.99
CA LYS A 42 11.60 6.89 0.40
C LYS A 42 10.40 7.82 0.48
N ALA A 43 9.46 7.55 1.38
CA ALA A 43 8.25 8.34 1.55
C ALA A 43 7.85 8.47 3.03
N ARG A 44 7.09 9.53 3.35
CA ARG A 44 6.48 9.71 4.68
C ARG A 44 5.30 8.77 4.91
N ALA A 45 4.60 8.41 3.84
CA ALA A 45 3.48 7.48 3.89
C ALA A 45 3.51 6.57 2.67
N TYR A 46 3.31 5.27 2.89
CA TYR A 46 3.10 4.26 1.87
C TYR A 46 1.65 3.81 1.95
N TYR A 47 0.89 3.99 0.88
CA TYR A 47 -0.55 3.71 0.86
C TYR A 47 -0.83 2.50 -0.03
N LEU A 48 -1.41 1.45 0.55
CA LEU A 48 -1.84 0.26 -0.16
C LEU A 48 -3.35 0.17 -0.05
N HIS A 49 -4.04 0.14 -1.19
CA HIS A 49 -5.48 0.02 -1.24
C HIS A 49 -5.86 -1.23 -2.03
N SER A 50 -6.52 -2.17 -1.35
CA SER A 50 -6.95 -3.42 -1.98
C SER A 50 -5.78 -4.17 -2.65
N VAL A 51 -4.69 -4.34 -1.92
CA VAL A 51 -3.47 -5.03 -2.41
C VAL A 51 -3.23 -6.31 -1.63
N LEU A 52 -3.23 -6.26 -0.30
CA LEU A 52 -2.73 -7.39 0.50
C LEU A 52 -3.70 -8.57 0.50
N HIS A 53 -5.00 -8.35 0.27
CA HIS A 53 -5.99 -9.42 0.26
C HIS A 53 -5.92 -10.34 -0.96
N ASP A 54 -5.16 -9.97 -2.00
CA ASP A 54 -4.94 -10.79 -3.18
C ASP A 54 -3.87 -11.87 -2.96
N TRP A 55 -3.11 -11.78 -1.85
CA TRP A 55 -1.91 -12.57 -1.63
C TRP A 55 -1.98 -13.41 -0.35
N PRO A 56 -1.33 -14.59 -0.32
CA PRO A 56 -1.11 -15.35 0.91
C PRO A 56 -0.25 -14.58 1.93
N ASP A 57 -0.33 -14.96 3.20
CA ASP A 57 0.38 -14.29 4.31
C ASP A 57 1.88 -14.10 4.06
N ASP A 58 2.58 -15.15 3.57
CA ASP A 58 4.03 -15.08 3.32
C ASP A 58 4.39 -14.04 2.24
N GLU A 59 3.57 -13.94 1.20
CA GLU A 59 3.76 -12.98 0.11
C GLU A 59 3.38 -11.56 0.56
N ALA A 60 2.29 -11.41 1.32
CA ALA A 60 1.92 -10.15 1.94
C ALA A 60 3.02 -9.63 2.90
N CYS A 61 3.63 -10.53 3.68
CA CYS A 61 4.79 -10.22 4.51
C CYS A 61 5.97 -9.73 3.66
N ALA A 62 6.32 -10.42 2.57
CA ALA A 62 7.40 -10.01 1.67
C ALA A 62 7.17 -8.60 1.08
N ILE A 63 5.94 -8.27 0.70
CA ILE A 63 5.55 -6.93 0.23
C ILE A 63 5.82 -5.88 1.31
N LEU A 64 5.37 -6.14 2.54
CA LEU A 64 5.56 -5.22 3.67
C LEU A 64 7.03 -5.08 4.06
N GLU A 65 7.83 -6.14 3.96
CA GLU A 65 9.28 -6.11 4.21
C GLU A 65 10.01 -5.24 3.19
N ASN A 66 9.66 -5.35 1.90
CA ASN A 66 10.21 -4.51 0.85
C ASN A 66 9.95 -3.02 1.12
N LEU A 67 8.73 -2.67 1.60
CA LEU A 67 8.42 -1.29 2.00
C LEU A 67 9.20 -0.87 3.25
N LYS A 68 9.24 -1.72 4.28
CA LYS A 68 9.94 -1.45 5.54
C LYS A 68 11.42 -1.13 5.32
N SER A 69 12.08 -1.74 4.33
CA SER A 69 13.50 -1.56 4.05
C SER A 69 13.92 -0.11 3.74
N VAL A 70 13.00 0.73 3.26
CA VAL A 70 13.27 2.12 2.90
C VAL A 70 12.60 3.15 3.80
N MET A 71 11.79 2.70 4.75
CA MET A 71 11.10 3.57 5.70
C MET A 71 12.09 4.29 6.62
N SER A 72 11.77 5.53 6.99
CA SER A 72 12.40 6.23 8.10
C SER A 72 11.57 6.06 9.38
N CYS A 73 12.08 6.54 10.52
CA CYS A 73 11.35 6.51 11.80
C CYS A 73 10.01 7.26 11.75
N ASP A 74 9.85 8.20 10.84
CA ASP A 74 8.63 9.00 10.66
C ASP A 74 7.72 8.47 9.52
N SER A 75 8.14 7.39 8.85
CA SER A 75 7.35 6.77 7.78
C SER A 75 6.22 5.94 8.37
N ILE A 76 5.06 5.96 7.73
CA ILE A 76 3.91 5.13 8.08
C ILE A 76 3.45 4.30 6.88
N ILE A 77 2.87 3.12 7.15
CA ILE A 77 2.13 2.34 6.15
C ILE A 77 0.63 2.53 6.44
N LEU A 78 -0.11 2.89 5.40
CA LEU A 78 -1.56 3.07 5.43
C LEU A 78 -2.18 1.92 4.62
N LEU A 79 -2.83 1.00 5.32
CA LEU A 79 -3.54 -0.12 4.72
C LEU A 79 -5.02 0.23 4.60
N HIS A 80 -5.56 0.18 3.40
CA HIS A 80 -6.98 0.34 3.14
C HIS A 80 -7.52 -0.97 2.56
N GLU A 81 -7.95 -1.83 3.49
CA GLU A 81 -8.40 -3.20 3.25
C GLU A 81 -9.75 -3.47 3.91
N LEU A 82 -10.47 -4.47 3.41
CA LEU A 82 -11.65 -5.00 4.06
C LEU A 82 -11.24 -5.87 5.25
N VAL A 83 -11.64 -5.49 6.46
CA VAL A 83 -11.48 -6.32 7.66
C VAL A 83 -12.71 -7.21 7.77
N LYS A 84 -12.50 -8.53 7.68
CA LYS A 84 -13.57 -9.50 7.92
C LYS A 84 -13.69 -9.74 9.41
N ASP A 85 -14.88 -9.52 9.96
CA ASP A 85 -15.18 -9.94 11.31
C ASP A 85 -15.06 -11.46 11.41
N CYS A 86 -14.25 -11.93 12.36
CA CYS A 86 -14.29 -13.33 12.74
C CYS A 86 -15.51 -13.52 13.64
N PRO A 87 -16.48 -14.39 13.29
CA PRO A 87 -17.56 -14.69 14.20
C PRO A 87 -16.96 -15.30 15.47
N MET A 88 -17.12 -14.60 16.58
CA MET A 88 -16.79 -15.11 17.91
C MET A 88 -17.53 -16.44 18.06
N THR A 89 -16.84 -17.57 17.92
CA THR A 89 -17.38 -18.85 18.36
C THR A 89 -17.54 -18.71 19.86
N SER A 90 -18.80 -18.63 20.30
CA SER A 90 -19.13 -18.62 21.72
C SER A 90 -18.42 -19.80 22.37
N ARG A 91 -17.40 -19.53 23.18
CA ARG A 91 -16.88 -20.50 24.12
C ARG A 91 -18.02 -20.78 25.09
N THR A 92 -18.77 -21.84 24.87
CA THR A 92 -19.56 -22.46 25.93
C THR A 92 -18.57 -22.98 26.95
N ALA A 93 -18.41 -22.23 28.03
CA ALA A 93 -17.81 -22.74 29.25
C ALA A 93 -18.74 -23.85 29.77
N THR A 94 -18.20 -25.05 29.96
CA THR A 94 -18.76 -26.10 30.81
C THR A 94 -17.68 -26.49 31.80
#